data_AF-A0A7J0EWQ3-F1
#
_entry.id   AF-A0A7J0EWQ3-F1
#
_cell.length_a   1.000
_cell.length_b   1.000
_cell.length_c   1.000
_cell.angle_alpha   90.00
_cell.angle_beta   90.00
_cell.angle_gamma   90.00
#
_symmetry.space_group_name_H-M   'P 1'
#
loop_
_entity.id
_entity.type
_entity.pdbx_description
1 polymer ?
#
loop_
_entity_poly.entity_id
_entity_poly.type
_entity_poly.pdbx_seq_one_letter_code
_entity_poly.pdbx_strand_id
1 'polypeptide(L)'
;MASSSSQKKFDLNDVPNVQPEIWRSFPLSQKDPLITNGSVMLDDAVAASVAKGIITPQDEKLLANRTDIEAINDSMALSIQCASSVSNMARRLQVRGNEVQELRTQVLNLQRRNRSLQQENKELKKLVDSYANDMEKRYSELEMNTNRLQEQQESLLLEVQKKALRFSSKNLNEVFDSE
;
A
#
# COMPACT_ATOMS: atom_id res chain seq x y z
N MET A 1 52.70 -15.15 -20.79
CA MET A 1 52.41 -15.41 -19.36
C MET A 1 52.00 -14.09 -18.74
N ALA A 2 50.95 -14.12 -17.91
CA ALA A 2 50.00 -13.04 -17.66
C ALA A 2 50.59 -11.80 -16.94
N SER A 3 50.19 -10.61 -17.42
CA SER A 3 50.34 -9.33 -16.73
C SER A 3 49.37 -9.27 -15.55
N SER A 4 49.91 -9.04 -14.35
CA SER A 4 49.14 -8.81 -13.14
C SER A 4 48.79 -7.33 -13.02
N SER A 5 47.55 -6.96 -13.36
CA SER A 5 47.00 -5.63 -13.09
C SER A 5 46.22 -5.69 -11.78
N SER A 6 46.78 -5.10 -10.71
CA SER A 6 46.08 -4.91 -9.45
C SER A 6 45.05 -3.79 -9.60
N GLN A 7 43.88 -4.11 -10.11
CA GLN A 7 42.71 -3.24 -9.97
C GLN A 7 42.17 -3.40 -8.55
N LYS A 8 42.43 -2.40 -7.69
CA LYS A 8 41.63 -2.19 -6.48
C LYS A 8 40.16 -2.08 -6.90
N LYS A 9 39.36 -3.09 -6.60
CA LYS A 9 37.90 -3.05 -6.74
C LYS A 9 37.39 -1.97 -5.78
N PHE A 10 36.92 -0.85 -6.33
CA PHE A 10 36.02 0.05 -5.61
C PHE A 10 34.67 -0.65 -5.55
N ASP A 11 34.30 -1.14 -4.37
CA ASP A 11 32.98 -1.73 -4.14
C ASP A 11 31.93 -0.61 -4.13
N LEU A 12 31.07 -0.59 -5.14
CA LEU A 12 29.99 0.40 -5.26
C LEU A 12 28.86 0.20 -4.23
N ASN A 13 28.92 -0.87 -3.43
CA ASN A 13 28.01 -1.14 -2.33
C ASN A 13 28.58 -0.77 -0.96
N ASP A 14 29.81 -0.25 -0.89
CA ASP A 14 30.35 0.28 0.36
C ASP A 14 29.63 1.59 0.70
N VAL A 15 28.47 1.44 1.36
CA VAL A 15 27.69 2.56 1.88
C VAL A 15 28.53 3.16 3.00
N PRO A 16 29.02 4.41 2.88
CA PRO A 16 29.63 5.07 4.01
C PRO A 16 28.55 5.18 5.08
N ASN A 17 28.72 4.47 6.20
CA ASN A 17 27.92 4.63 7.42
C ASN A 17 28.26 5.98 8.09
N VAL A 18 28.40 7.03 7.29
CA VAL A 18 28.54 8.40 7.75
C VAL A 18 27.14 8.95 7.72
N GLN A 19 26.62 9.31 8.90
CA GLN A 19 25.35 9.99 9.01
C GLN A 19 25.34 11.16 8.01
N PRO A 20 24.27 11.35 7.22
CA PRO A 20 24.23 12.49 6.31
C PRO A 20 24.42 13.73 7.17
N GLU A 21 25.51 14.47 6.92
CA GLU A 21 25.67 15.80 7.50
C GLU A 21 24.42 16.58 7.12
N ILE A 22 23.56 16.78 8.11
CA ILE A 22 22.38 17.61 8.01
C ILE A 22 22.92 18.96 7.59
N TRP A 23 22.66 19.35 6.35
CA TRP A 23 22.97 20.66 5.84
C TRP A 23 22.33 21.68 6.79
N ARG A 24 23.13 22.22 7.71
CA ARG A 24 22.71 23.35 8.51
C ARG A 24 22.77 24.54 7.58
N SER A 25 21.62 24.95 7.09
CA SER A 25 21.45 26.24 6.43
C SER A 25 22.03 27.30 7.36
N PHE A 26 23.09 27.99 6.93
CA PHE A 26 23.52 29.18 7.64
C PHE A 26 22.33 30.15 7.70
N PRO A 27 22.06 30.78 8.86
CA PRO A 27 21.00 31.76 8.95
C PRO A 27 21.46 33.01 8.19
N LEU A 28 21.20 33.04 6.88
CA LEU A 28 21.16 34.29 6.14
C LEU A 28 19.98 35.06 6.74
N SER A 29 20.30 36.08 7.54
CA SER A 29 19.34 37.04 8.06
C SER A 29 18.50 37.54 6.90
N GLN A 30 17.25 37.07 6.85
CA GLN A 30 16.25 37.43 5.84
C GLN A 30 15.82 38.88 6.05
N LYS A 31 16.65 39.82 5.59
CA LYS A 31 16.29 41.21 5.36
C LYS A 31 16.53 41.52 3.90
N ASP A 32 15.66 40.91 3.08
CA ASP A 32 15.02 41.45 1.87
C ASP A 32 14.75 40.34 0.83
N PRO A 33 13.64 40.40 0.08
CA PRO A 33 13.16 39.28 -0.73
C PRO A 33 14.12 38.94 -1.88
N LEU A 34 14.56 37.68 -1.94
CA LEU A 34 15.21 37.12 -3.13
C LEU A 34 14.25 37.27 -4.32
N ILE A 35 14.60 38.16 -5.24
CA ILE A 35 13.86 38.38 -6.47
C ILE A 35 13.84 37.06 -7.25
N THR A 36 12.63 36.52 -7.40
CA THR A 36 12.24 35.22 -7.95
C THR A 36 12.69 34.96 -9.39
N ASN A 37 13.32 35.95 -10.05
CA ASN A 37 13.78 35.88 -11.45
C ASN A 37 15.24 36.37 -11.63
N GLY A 38 15.98 36.63 -10.55
CA GLY A 38 17.31 37.25 -10.61
C GLY A 38 18.44 36.22 -10.65
N SER A 39 19.06 36.03 -11.81
CA SER A 39 20.42 35.50 -11.84
C SER A 39 21.34 36.55 -11.22
N VAL A 40 21.55 36.48 -9.91
CA VAL A 40 22.43 37.35 -9.12
C VAL A 40 23.86 37.37 -9.67
N MET A 41 24.23 36.38 -10.48
CA MET A 41 25.56 36.20 -11.08
C MET A 41 25.72 36.73 -12.51
N LEU A 42 24.73 37.40 -13.10
CA LEU A 42 24.90 38.00 -14.44
C LEU A 42 25.46 39.43 -14.42
N ASP A 43 25.43 40.09 -13.26
CA ASP A 43 25.97 41.44 -13.08
C ASP A 43 27.12 41.43 -12.08
N ASP A 44 28.30 41.85 -12.52
CA ASP A 44 29.53 41.83 -11.73
C ASP A 44 29.44 42.72 -10.48
N ALA A 45 28.70 43.84 -10.57
CA ALA A 45 28.53 44.75 -9.45
C ALA A 45 27.66 44.14 -8.34
N VAL A 46 26.54 43.50 -8.70
CA VAL A 46 25.71 42.76 -7.74
C VAL A 46 26.46 41.56 -7.16
N ALA A 47 27.17 40.78 -7.98
CA ALA A 47 27.96 39.65 -7.51
C ALA A 47 29.06 40.08 -6.50
N ALA A 48 29.77 41.17 -6.79
CA ALA A 48 30.78 41.73 -5.89
C ALA A 48 30.18 42.24 -4.57
N SER A 49 29.00 42.88 -4.61
CA SER A 49 28.31 43.35 -3.41
C SER A 49 27.85 42.19 -2.52
N VAL A 50 27.33 41.11 -3.13
CA VAL A 50 26.91 39.90 -2.41
C VAL A 50 28.12 39.18 -1.82
N ALA A 51 29.22 39.04 -2.58
CA ALA A 51 30.45 38.43 -2.09
C ALA A 51 31.01 39.19 -0.87
N LYS A 52 31.01 40.53 -0.89
CA LYS A 52 31.41 41.36 0.26
C LYS A 52 30.55 41.13 1.50
N GLY A 53 29.29 40.73 1.35
CA GLY A 53 28.41 40.38 2.47
C GLY A 53 28.66 38.98 3.07
N ILE A 54 29.42 38.13 2.38
CA ILE A 54 29.69 36.73 2.76
C ILE A 54 31.11 36.55 3.28
N ILE A 55 32.09 37.31 2.75
CA ILE A 55 33.51 37.22 3.13
C ILE A 55 33.72 37.80 4.54
N THR A 56 34.36 37.03 5.43
CA THR A 56 34.77 37.52 6.75
C THR A 56 36.15 38.19 6.69
N PRO A 57 36.52 39.07 7.65
CA PRO A 57 37.87 39.65 7.70
C PRO A 57 39.02 38.62 7.75
N GLN A 58 38.75 37.42 8.29
CA GLN A 58 39.71 36.32 8.28
C GLN A 58 39.86 35.72 6.88
N ASP A 59 38.77 35.60 6.13
CA ASP A 59 38.78 35.14 4.74
C ASP A 59 39.53 36.14 3.85
N GLU A 60 39.34 37.44 4.08
CA GLU A 60 40.07 38.49 3.35
C GLU A 60 41.58 38.40 3.57
N LYS A 61 42.03 38.13 4.80
CA LYS A 61 43.44 37.87 5.12
C LYS A 61 43.97 36.59 4.45
N LEU A 62 43.16 35.54 4.34
CA LEU A 62 43.53 34.30 3.67
C LEU A 62 43.61 34.49 2.15
N LEU A 63 42.70 35.25 1.57
CA LEU A 63 42.67 35.59 0.15
C LEU A 63 43.80 36.55 -0.24
N ALA A 64 44.15 37.53 0.61
CA ALA A 64 45.23 38.49 0.35
C ALA A 64 46.63 37.84 0.29
N ASN A 65 46.82 36.68 0.93
CA ASN A 65 48.06 35.92 0.91
C ASN A 65 48.10 34.83 -0.17
N ARG A 66 47.00 34.64 -0.91
CA ARG A 66 46.89 33.61 -1.95
C ARG A 66 47.39 34.13 -3.28
N THR A 67 48.12 33.28 -3.99
CA THR A 67 48.51 33.55 -5.38
C THR A 67 47.38 33.21 -6.35
N ASP A 68 47.34 33.87 -7.50
CA ASP A 68 46.35 33.59 -8.56
C ASP A 68 46.35 32.10 -8.97
N ILE A 69 47.53 31.47 -8.98
CA ILE A 69 47.70 30.06 -9.33
C ILE A 69 47.00 29.15 -8.30
N GLU A 70 47.14 29.45 -7.00
CA GLU A 70 46.46 28.70 -5.93
C GLU A 70 44.95 28.89 -5.98
N ALA A 71 44.48 30.12 -6.20
CA ALA A 71 43.05 30.41 -6.35
C ALA A 71 42.43 29.65 -7.54
N ILE A 72 43.14 29.60 -8.68
CA ILE A 72 42.70 28.83 -9.85
C ILE A 72 42.66 27.33 -9.52
N ASN A 73 43.71 26.78 -8.89
CA ASN A 73 43.74 25.36 -8.51
C ASN A 73 42.61 24.97 -7.55
N ASP A 74 42.33 25.80 -6.55
CA ASP A 74 41.22 25.58 -5.62
C ASP A 74 39.87 25.65 -6.32
N SER A 75 39.68 26.60 -7.23
CA SER A 75 38.44 26.71 -8.02
C SER A 75 38.22 25.48 -8.91
N MET A 76 39.28 24.93 -9.49
CA MET A 76 39.21 23.71 -10.30
C MET A 76 38.90 22.50 -9.41
N ALA A 77 39.55 22.38 -8.25
CA ALA A 77 39.28 21.32 -7.29
C ALA A 77 37.82 21.34 -6.82
N LEU A 78 37.30 22.52 -6.46
CA LEU A 78 35.90 22.70 -6.09
C LEU A 78 34.97 22.34 -7.25
N SER A 79 35.27 22.77 -8.47
CA SER A 79 34.48 22.46 -9.67
C SER A 79 34.40 20.95 -9.93
N ILE A 80 35.51 20.23 -9.79
CA ILE A 80 35.56 18.76 -9.93
C ILE A 80 34.73 18.08 -8.84
N GLN A 81 34.83 18.53 -7.59
CA GLN A 81 34.06 17.99 -6.48
C GLN A 81 32.55 18.23 -6.66
N CYS A 82 32.16 19.44 -7.08
CA CYS A 82 30.78 19.79 -7.39
C CYS A 82 30.23 18.93 -8.53
N ALA A 83 30.96 18.79 -9.64
CA ALA A 83 30.57 17.94 -10.75
C ALA A 83 30.38 16.47 -10.32
N SER A 84 31.32 15.96 -9.49
CA SER A 84 31.26 14.60 -8.95
C SER A 84 30.06 14.39 -8.03
N SER A 85 29.78 15.37 -7.15
CA SER A 85 28.62 15.36 -6.24
C SER A 85 27.29 15.33 -7.02
N VAL A 86 27.13 16.23 -7.98
CA VAL A 86 25.93 16.30 -8.84
C VAL A 86 25.75 15.01 -9.64
N SER A 87 26.83 14.47 -10.22
CA SER A 87 26.79 13.19 -10.95
C SER A 87 26.34 12.03 -10.05
N ASN A 88 26.86 11.96 -8.82
CA ASN A 88 26.43 10.95 -7.85
C ASN A 88 24.95 11.07 -7.48
N MET A 89 24.45 12.29 -7.29
CA MET A 89 23.01 12.50 -7.06
C MET A 89 22.16 12.09 -8.27
N ALA A 90 22.60 12.44 -9.48
CA ALA A 90 21.90 12.08 -10.72
C ALA A 90 21.77 10.56 -10.86
N ARG A 91 22.86 9.82 -10.61
CA ARG A 91 22.84 8.35 -10.61
C ARG A 91 21.87 7.78 -9.57
N ARG A 92 21.88 8.30 -8.34
CA ARG A 92 20.95 7.86 -7.27
C ARG A 92 19.49 8.15 -7.64
N LEU A 93 19.22 9.31 -8.22
CA LEU A 93 17.88 9.66 -8.69
C LEU A 93 17.41 8.72 -9.80
N GLN A 94 18.29 8.35 -10.73
CA GLN A 94 17.98 7.39 -11.79
C GLN A 94 17.59 6.01 -11.21
N VAL A 95 18.37 5.48 -10.26
CA VAL A 95 18.07 4.20 -9.60
C VAL A 95 16.71 4.26 -8.90
N ARG A 96 16.46 5.29 -8.09
CA ARG A 96 15.17 5.50 -7.42
C ARG A 96 14.02 5.66 -8.42
N GLY A 97 14.27 6.27 -9.58
CA GLY A 97 13.30 6.37 -10.67
C GLY A 97 12.85 5.00 -11.19
N ASN A 98 13.79 4.06 -11.34
CA ASN A 98 13.49 2.69 -11.75
C ASN A 98 12.66 1.94 -10.69
N GLU A 99 13.03 2.07 -9.41
CA GLU A 99 12.29 1.47 -8.29
C GLU A 99 10.84 1.98 -8.23
N VAL A 100 10.64 3.30 -8.38
CA VAL A 100 9.30 3.91 -8.42
C VAL A 100 8.49 3.37 -9.59
N GLN A 101 9.11 3.16 -10.75
CA GLN A 101 8.43 2.61 -11.91
C GLN A 101 8.04 1.13 -11.71
N GLU A 102 8.88 0.35 -11.05
CA GLU A 102 8.56 -1.03 -10.68
C GLU A 102 7.39 -1.08 -9.71
N LEU A 103 7.44 -0.29 -8.64
CA LEU A 103 6.34 -0.17 -7.67
C LEU A 103 5.03 0.25 -8.34
N ARG A 104 5.09 1.21 -9.28
CA ARG A 104 3.92 1.62 -10.05
C ARG A 104 3.30 0.45 -10.82
N THR A 105 4.13 -0.41 -11.40
CA THR A 105 3.68 -1.62 -12.11
C THR A 105 3.04 -2.62 -11.15
N GLN A 106 3.64 -2.84 -9.99
CA GLN A 106 3.07 -3.72 -8.95
C GLN A 106 1.71 -3.20 -8.45
N VAL A 107 1.58 -1.91 -8.18
CA VAL A 107 0.33 -1.27 -7.76
C VAL A 107 -0.76 -1.46 -8.81
N LEU A 108 -0.46 -1.27 -10.10
CA LEU A 108 -1.42 -1.49 -11.18
C LEU A 108 -1.91 -2.95 -11.25
N ASN A 109 -0.99 -3.91 -11.06
CA ASN A 109 -1.33 -5.33 -11.04
C ASN A 109 -2.24 -5.68 -9.84
N LEU A 110 -1.92 -5.16 -8.64
CA LEU A 110 -2.74 -5.35 -7.45
C LEU A 110 -4.14 -4.73 -7.61
N GLN A 111 -4.23 -3.53 -8.17
CA GLN A 111 -5.52 -2.89 -8.47
C GLN A 111 -6.36 -3.71 -9.45
N ARG A 112 -5.73 -4.32 -10.47
CA ARG A 112 -6.44 -5.22 -11.39
C ARG A 112 -6.94 -6.47 -10.66
N ARG A 113 -6.11 -7.10 -9.83
CA ARG A 113 -6.50 -8.29 -9.06
C ARG A 113 -7.62 -7.99 -8.07
N ASN A 114 -7.57 -6.85 -7.39
CA ASN A 114 -8.61 -6.43 -6.46
C ASN A 114 -9.96 -6.25 -7.18
N ARG A 115 -9.98 -5.62 -8.35
CA ARG A 115 -11.20 -5.51 -9.17
C ARG A 115 -11.78 -6.88 -9.55
N SER A 116 -10.93 -7.83 -9.90
CA SER A 116 -11.35 -9.21 -10.20
C SER A 116 -12.00 -9.88 -8.98
N LEU A 117 -11.35 -9.80 -7.83
CA LEU A 117 -11.86 -10.38 -6.58
C LEU A 117 -13.18 -9.73 -6.13
N GLN A 118 -13.31 -8.42 -6.32
CA GLN A 118 -14.57 -7.71 -6.07
C GLN A 118 -15.70 -8.21 -6.96
N GLN A 119 -15.43 -8.55 -8.22
CA GLN A 119 -16.44 -9.10 -9.11
C GLN A 119 -16.81 -10.54 -8.70
N GLU A 120 -15.82 -11.37 -8.39
CA GLU A 120 -16.05 -12.74 -7.90
C GLU A 120 -16.88 -12.74 -6.61
N ASN A 121 -16.57 -11.86 -5.66
CA ASN A 121 -17.35 -11.70 -4.43
C ASN A 121 -18.81 -11.31 -4.70
N LYS A 122 -19.09 -10.50 -5.73
CA LYS A 122 -20.47 -10.17 -6.11
C LYS A 122 -21.21 -11.39 -6.65
N GLU A 123 -20.55 -12.20 -7.47
CA GLU A 123 -21.17 -13.44 -8.00
C GLU A 123 -21.39 -14.48 -6.90
N LEU A 124 -20.41 -14.66 -6.00
CA LEU A 124 -20.55 -15.53 -4.83
C LEU A 124 -21.70 -15.07 -3.94
N LYS A 125 -21.86 -13.76 -3.75
CA LYS A 125 -22.99 -13.21 -2.97
C LYS A 125 -24.34 -13.59 -3.60
N LYS A 126 -24.50 -13.43 -4.91
CA LYS A 126 -25.72 -13.87 -5.62
C LYS A 126 -25.97 -15.36 -5.44
N LEU A 127 -24.92 -16.18 -5.52
CA LEU A 127 -25.05 -17.63 -5.36
C LEU A 127 -25.52 -17.98 -3.94
N VAL A 128 -24.92 -17.39 -2.92
CA VAL A 128 -25.33 -17.56 -1.52
C VAL A 128 -26.79 -17.14 -1.32
N ASP A 129 -27.18 -15.99 -1.86
CA ASP A 129 -28.56 -15.50 -1.73
C ASP A 129 -29.56 -16.44 -2.44
N SER A 130 -29.20 -16.96 -3.62
CA SER A 130 -30.02 -17.95 -4.33
C SER A 130 -30.17 -19.26 -3.57
N TYR A 131 -29.10 -19.73 -2.93
CA TYR A 131 -29.10 -20.95 -2.14
C TYR A 131 -29.90 -20.78 -0.85
N ALA A 132 -29.77 -19.63 -0.17
CA ALA A 132 -30.56 -19.30 1.01
C ALA A 132 -32.07 -19.32 0.68
N ASN A 133 -32.47 -18.70 -0.43
CA ASN A 133 -33.86 -18.68 -0.88
C ASN A 133 -34.39 -20.09 -1.22
N ASP A 134 -33.60 -20.93 -1.90
CA ASP A 134 -34.01 -22.32 -2.21
C ASP A 134 -34.19 -23.14 -0.93
N MET A 135 -33.27 -23.00 0.02
CA MET A 135 -33.34 -23.70 1.29
C MET A 135 -34.53 -23.24 2.14
N GLU A 136 -34.82 -21.95 2.19
CA GLU A 136 -35.99 -21.40 2.88
C GLU A 136 -37.30 -21.95 2.29
N LYS A 137 -37.38 -22.05 0.96
CA LYS A 137 -38.53 -22.63 0.27
C LYS A 137 -38.71 -24.12 0.63
N ARG A 138 -37.64 -24.91 0.57
CA ARG A 138 -37.67 -26.34 0.94
C ARG A 138 -38.05 -26.53 2.41
N TYR A 139 -37.56 -25.67 3.29
CA TYR A 139 -37.92 -25.72 4.71
C TYR A 139 -39.41 -25.45 4.90
N SER A 140 -39.96 -24.43 4.23
CA SER A 140 -41.39 -24.12 4.28
C SER A 140 -42.25 -25.27 3.74
N GLU A 141 -41.84 -25.90 2.64
CA GLU A 141 -42.52 -27.08 2.08
C GLU A 141 -42.47 -28.28 3.05
N LEU A 142 -41.32 -28.50 3.69
CA LEU A 142 -41.15 -29.55 4.69
C LEU A 142 -42.05 -29.32 5.91
N GLU A 143 -42.09 -28.10 6.43
CA GLU A 143 -42.95 -27.71 7.54
C GLU A 143 -44.43 -27.94 7.22
N MET A 144 -44.89 -27.51 6.03
CA MET A 144 -46.25 -27.78 5.57
C MET A 144 -46.56 -29.28 5.50
N ASN A 145 -45.63 -30.09 5.00
CA ASN A 145 -45.84 -31.53 4.91
C ASN A 145 -45.86 -32.20 6.29
N THR A 146 -45.01 -31.77 7.22
CA THR A 146 -45.02 -32.27 8.60
C THR A 146 -46.34 -31.94 9.29
N ASN A 147 -46.85 -30.71 9.15
CA ASN A 147 -48.13 -30.32 9.73
C ASN A 147 -49.29 -31.18 9.17
N ARG A 148 -49.31 -31.41 7.85
CA ARG A 148 -50.32 -32.29 7.21
C ARG A 148 -50.23 -33.72 7.71
N LEU A 149 -49.02 -34.28 7.85
CA LEU A 149 -48.83 -35.63 8.39
C LEU A 149 -49.30 -35.72 9.84
N GLN A 150 -49.05 -34.69 10.65
CA GLN A 150 -49.52 -34.64 12.03
C GLN A 150 -51.06 -34.63 12.09
N GLU A 151 -51.73 -33.80 11.29
CA GLU A 151 -53.19 -33.78 11.19
C GLU A 151 -53.76 -35.14 10.76
N GLN A 152 -53.11 -35.81 9.79
CA GLN A 152 -53.50 -37.16 9.37
C GLN A 152 -53.33 -38.19 10.49
N GLN A 153 -52.25 -38.12 11.28
CA GLN A 153 -52.04 -39.00 12.43
C GLN A 153 -53.12 -38.81 13.50
N GLU A 154 -53.46 -37.56 13.84
CA GLU A 154 -54.51 -37.24 14.81
C GLU A 154 -55.89 -37.74 14.33
N SER A 155 -56.23 -37.51 13.06
CA SER A 155 -57.48 -38.01 12.47
C SER A 155 -57.57 -39.54 12.51
N LEU A 156 -56.48 -40.24 12.14
CA LEU A 156 -56.45 -41.70 12.13
C LEU A 156 -56.59 -42.25 13.56
N LEU A 157 -55.93 -41.61 14.54
CA LEU A 157 -56.02 -41.99 15.95
C LEU A 157 -57.47 -41.92 16.45
N LEU A 158 -58.18 -40.84 16.13
CA LEU A 158 -59.60 -40.68 16.47
C LEU A 158 -60.47 -41.74 15.80
N GLU A 159 -60.21 -42.06 14.53
CA GLU A 159 -60.97 -43.10 13.83
C GLU A 159 -60.74 -44.50 14.43
N VAL A 160 -59.49 -44.82 14.78
CA VAL A 160 -59.13 -46.09 15.46
C VAL A 160 -59.81 -46.18 16.82
N GLN A 161 -59.77 -45.12 17.65
CA GLN A 161 -60.47 -45.08 18.93
C GLN A 161 -61.98 -45.28 18.77
N LYS A 162 -62.60 -44.59 17.81
CA LYS A 162 -64.04 -44.74 17.52
C LYS A 162 -64.41 -46.17 17.11
N LYS A 163 -63.59 -46.82 16.29
CA LYS A 163 -63.79 -48.23 15.90
C LYS A 163 -63.65 -49.17 17.10
N ALA A 164 -62.66 -48.98 17.96
CA ALA A 164 -62.46 -49.78 19.17
C ALA A 164 -63.66 -49.69 20.14
N LEU A 165 -64.21 -48.50 20.35
CA LEU A 165 -65.41 -48.30 21.18
C LEU A 165 -66.64 -49.00 20.61
N ARG A 166 -66.88 -48.91 19.29
CA ARG A 166 -67.99 -49.63 18.64
C ARG A 166 -67.84 -51.14 18.77
N PHE A 167 -66.62 -51.66 18.65
CA PHE A 167 -66.35 -53.08 18.81
C PHE A 167 -66.66 -53.56 20.24
N SER A 168 -66.21 -52.84 21.27
CA SER A 168 -66.55 -53.15 22.67
C SER A 168 -68.06 -53.10 22.95
N SER A 169 -68.76 -52.12 22.38
CA SER A 169 -70.21 -51.99 22.56
C SER A 169 -71.00 -53.14 21.91
N LYS A 170 -70.54 -53.64 20.76
CA LYS A 170 -71.16 -54.80 20.10
C LYS A 170 -70.98 -56.09 20.90
N ASN A 171 -69.78 -56.34 21.42
CA ASN A 171 -69.51 -57.51 22.24
C ASN A 171 -70.32 -57.51 23.56
N LEU A 172 -70.55 -56.35 24.16
CA LEU A 172 -71.42 -56.24 25.36
C LEU A 172 -72.87 -56.61 25.06
N ASN A 173 -73.40 -56.21 23.89
CA ASN A 173 -74.78 -56.54 23.51
C ASN A 173 -74.95 -58.03 23.15
N GLU A 174 -73.97 -58.66 22.48
CA GLU A 174 -74.02 -60.10 22.18
C GLU A 174 -73.95 -60.99 23.43
N VAL A 175 -73.28 -60.52 24.49
CA VAL A 175 -73.25 -61.19 25.81
C VAL A 175 -74.60 -61.07 26.52
N PHE A 176 -75.33 -59.96 26.35
CA PHE A 176 -76.64 -59.74 26.95
C PHE A 176 -77.80 -60.39 26.18
N ASP A 177 -77.67 -60.62 24.87
CA ASP A 177 -78.67 -61.32 24.04
C ASP A 177 -78.56 -62.86 24.12
N SER A 178 -77.63 -63.39 24.92
CA SER A 178 -77.37 -64.84 25.09
C SER A 178 -77.81 -65.42 26.45
N GLU A 179 -78.50 -64.65 27.31
CA GLU A 179 -79.20 -65.13 28.52
C GLU A 179 -80.71 -65.33 28.27
#